data_AF-A0A7J5W0U7-F1
#
_entry.id   AF-A0A7J5W0U7-F1
#
_cell.length_a   1.000
_cell.length_b   1.000
_cell.length_c   1.000
_cell.angle_alpha   90.00
_cell.angle_beta   90.00
_cell.angle_gamma   90.00
#
_symmetry.space_group_name_H-M   'P 1'
#
loop_
_entity.id
_entity.type
_entity.pdbx_description
1 polymer ?
#
loop_
_entity_poly.entity_id
_entity_poly.type
_entity_poly.pdbx_seq_one_letter_code
_entity_poly.pdbx_strand_id
1 'polypeptide(L)' 'MISKKQKIETVKKLISGEVEHEPKVYRVIERNGIKTCSDPDYPDKIRPQDIVFHIEVIQPNHE' A
#
# COMPACT_ATOMS: atom_id res chain seq x y z
N MET A 1 -21.08 14.57 -1.53
CA MET A 1 -20.77 13.95 -0.23
C MET A 1 -21.44 12.58 -0.18
N ILE A 2 -20.68 11.52 0.10
CA ILE A 2 -21.21 10.15 0.18
C ILE A 2 -21.98 9.99 1.51
N SER A 3 -23.20 9.46 1.45
CA SER A 3 -24.03 9.27 2.65
C SER A 3 -23.46 8.16 3.56
N LYS A 4 -23.78 8.22 4.85
CA LYS A 4 -23.36 7.21 5.84
C LYS A 4 -23.83 5.80 5.45
N LYS A 5 -25.00 5.69 4.80
CA LYS A 5 -25.57 4.44 4.26
C LYS A 5 -24.69 3.83 3.17
N GLN A 6 -24.27 4.66 2.21
CA GLN A 6 -23.43 4.22 1.10
C GLN A 6 -22.06 3.71 1.58
N LYS A 7 -21.45 4.36 2.58
CA LYS A 7 -20.18 3.88 3.17
C LYS A 7 -20.33 2.48 3.79
N ILE A 8 -21.44 2.23 4.49
CA ILE A 8 -21.70 0.94 5.13
C ILE A 8 -21.92 -0.16 4.07
N GLU A 9 -22.66 0.13 3.00
CA GLU A 9 -22.84 -0.82 1.90
C GLU A 9 -21.53 -1.15 1.19
N THR A 10 -20.68 -0.15 0.92
CA THR A 10 -19.36 -0.39 0.30
C THR A 10 -18.49 -1.28 1.17
N VAL A 11 -18.47 -1.04 2.49
CA VAL A 11 -17.71 -1.88 3.43
C VAL A 11 -18.26 -3.30 3.47
N LYS A 12 -19.59 -3.48 3.48
CA LYS A 12 -20.21 -4.81 3.43
C LYS A 12 -19.82 -5.57 2.16
N LYS A 13 -19.81 -4.91 1.00
CA LYS A 13 -19.43 -5.53 -0.28
C LYS A 13 -17.94 -5.86 -0.37
N LEU A 14 -17.09 -5.07 0.29
CA LEU A 14 -15.65 -5.37 0.42
C LEU A 14 -15.40 -6.57 1.34
N ILE A 15 -16.17 -6.71 2.44
CA ILE A 15 -16.06 -7.83 3.38
C ILE A 15 -16.68 -9.11 2.78
N SER A 16 -17.77 -9.00 2.02
CA SER A 16 -18.43 -10.15 1.37
C SER A 16 -17.65 -10.71 0.18
N GLY A 17 -16.60 -10.03 -0.27
CA GLY A 17 -15.84 -10.41 -1.47
C GLY A 17 -16.58 -10.13 -2.79
N GLU A 18 -17.74 -9.46 -2.76
CA GLU A 18 -18.45 -9.01 -3.98
C GLU A 18 -17.67 -7.95 -4.76
N VAL A 19 -16.72 -7.28 -4.11
CA VAL A 19 -15.76 -6.38 -4.77
C VAL A 19 -14.39 -7.04 -4.68
N GLU A 20 -14.01 -7.75 -5.74
CA GLU A 20 -12.63 -8.18 -5.92
C GLU A 20 -11.78 -6.91 -6.11
N HIS A 21 -10.97 -6.59 -5.12
CA HIS A 21 -9.85 -5.69 -5.31
C HIS A 21 -8.59 -6.54 -5.28
N GLU A 22 -7.97 -6.66 -6.45
CA GLU A 22 -6.68 -7.32 -6.55
C GLU A 22 -5.67 -6.56 -5.69
N PRO A 23 -5.01 -7.24 -4.74
CA PRO A 23 -3.94 -6.65 -3.94
C PRO A 23 -2.87 -6.07 -4.86
N LYS A 24 -2.49 -4.82 -4.63
CA LYS A 24 -1.33 -4.25 -5.32
C LYS A 24 -0.07 -4.54 -4.51
N VAL A 25 1.03 -4.72 -5.25
CA VAL A 25 2.35 -4.94 -4.67
C VAL A 25 3.20 -3.69 -4.87
N TYR A 26 3.66 -3.10 -3.77
CA TYR A 26 4.56 -1.96 -3.79
C TYR A 26 5.95 -2.37 -3.28
N ARG A 27 7.00 -1.85 -3.91
CA ARG A 27 8.39 -2.05 -3.49
C ARG A 27 8.98 -0.73 -3.03
N VAL A 28 9.39 -0.67 -1.77
CA VAL A 28 10.06 0.48 -1.17
C VAL A 28 11.51 0.12 -0.91
N ILE A 29 12.43 0.93 -1.44
CA ILE A 29 13.85 0.78 -1.19
C ILE A 29 14.28 1.90 -0.26
N GLU A 30 14.85 1.55 0.89
CA GLU A 30 15.46 2.47 1.82
C GLU A 30 16.98 2.42 1.71
N ARG A 31 17.59 3.57 1.40
CA ARG A 31 19.05 3.76 1.34
C ARG A 31 19.41 4.97 2.19
N ASN A 32 20.22 4.77 3.23
CA ASN A 32 20.68 5.85 4.11
C ASN A 32 19.53 6.71 4.66
N GLY A 33 18.40 6.09 5.03
CA GLY A 33 17.19 6.77 5.52
C GLY A 33 16.29 7.38 4.43
N ILE A 34 16.69 7.33 3.16
CA ILE A 34 15.89 7.82 2.04
C ILE A 34 15.05 6.67 1.49
N LYS A 35 13.72 6.80 1.62
CA LYS A 35 12.74 5.84 1.07
C LYS A 35 12.37 6.24 -0.35
N THR A 36 12.46 5.29 -1.27
CA THR A 36 12.09 5.46 -2.67
C THR A 36 11.12 4.37 -3.09
N CYS A 37 10.04 4.75 -3.75
CA CYS A 37 9.13 3.85 -4.43
C CYS A 37 8.98 4.32 -5.89
N SER A 38 8.93 3.37 -6.82
CA SER A 38 8.78 3.68 -8.26
C SER A 38 7.33 4.00 -8.64
N ASP A 39 6.38 3.74 -7.75
CA ASP A 39 4.96 4.02 -7.98
C ASP A 39 4.64 5.46 -7.54
N PRO A 40 4.20 6.34 -8.47
CA PRO A 40 3.93 7.74 -8.16
C PRO A 40 2.71 7.93 -7.24
N ASP A 41 1.82 6.94 -7.14
CA ASP A 41 0.62 7.00 -6.30
C ASP A 41 0.83 6.36 -4.91
N TYR A 42 2.03 5.86 -4.62
CA TYR A 42 2.47 5.37 -3.32
C TYR A 42 3.00 6.57 -2.50
N PRO A 43 2.15 7.26 -1.73
CA PRO A 43 1.45 6.63 -0.60
C PRO A 43 -0.08 6.78 -0.60
N ASP A 44 -0.67 7.55 -1.52
CA ASP A 44 -2.10 7.91 -1.52
C ASP A 44 -3.04 6.72 -1.78
N LYS A 45 -2.55 5.66 -2.43
CA LYS A 45 -3.36 4.49 -2.81
C LYS A 45 -3.14 3.24 -1.96
N ILE A 46 -2.33 3.29 -0.92
CA ILE A 46 -2.06 2.12 -0.06
C ILE A 46 -3.33 1.75 0.72
N ARG A 47 -3.76 0.49 0.57
CA ARG A 47 -4.87 -0.10 1.32
C ARG A 47 -4.39 -1.19 2.26
N PRO A 48 -5.20 -1.58 3.28
CA PRO A 48 -4.84 -2.66 4.19
C PRO A 48 -4.58 -4.02 3.52
N GLN A 49 -5.18 -4.27 2.35
CA GLN A 49 -4.98 -5.51 1.59
C GLN A 49 -3.73 -5.49 0.70
N ASP A 50 -3.11 -4.33 0.48
CA ASP A 50 -1.94 -4.22 -0.38
C ASP A 50 -0.69 -4.78 0.29
N ILE A 51 0.21 -5.34 -0.51
CA ILE A 51 1.46 -5.93 -0.03
C ILE A 51 2.59 -4.93 -0.27
N VAL A 52 3.25 -4.51 0.80
CA VAL A 52 4.37 -3.57 0.74
C VAL A 52 5.66 -4.29 1.12
N PHE A 53 6.59 -4.45 0.17
CA PHE A 53 7.93 -4.96 0.43
C PHE A 53 8.88 -3.80 0.76
N HIS A 54 9.38 -3.78 1.99
CA HIS A 54 10.41 -2.84 2.42
C HIS A 54 11.79 -3.50 2.30
N ILE A 55 12.63 -2.94 1.44
CA ILE A 55 13.99 -3.41 1.20
C ILE A 55 14.94 -2.37 1.78
N GLU A 56 15.60 -2.73 2.87
CA GLU A 56 16.68 -1.93 3.45
C GLU A 56 18.02 -2.31 2.79
N VAL A 57 18.72 -1.32 2.25
CA VAL A 57 20.05 -1.52 1.67
C VAL A 57 21.09 -1.12 2.72
N ILE A 58 21.68 -2.14 3.35
CA ILE A 58 22.80 -1.96 4.28
C ILE A 58 24.06 -1.75 3.42
N GLN A 59 24.65 -0.55 3.46
CA GLN A 59 25.97 -0.36 2.87
C GLN A 59 27.00 -1.08 3.76
N PRO A 60 27.86 -1.94 3.19
CA PRO A 60 28.96 -2.49 3.96
C PRO A 60 29.87 -1.33 4.36
N ASN A 61 30.07 -1.16 5.67
CA ASN A 61 31.11 -0.26 6.16
C ASN A 61 32.44 -0.77 5.60
N HIS A 62 33.08 0.04 4.75
CA HIS A 62 34.47 -0.16 4.40
C HIS A 62 35.30 0.26 5.62
N GLU A 63 35.63 -0.71 6.48
CA GLU A 63 36.74 -0.60 7.44
C GLU A 63 38.10 -0.62 6.72
#